data_AF-A0AAP1RBF7-F1
#
_entry.id   AF-A0AAP1RBF7-F1
#
_cell.length_a   1.000
_cell.length_b   1.000
_cell.length_c   1.000
_cell.angle_alpha   90.00
_cell.angle_beta   90.00
_cell.angle_gamma   90.00
#
_symmetry.space_group_name_H-M   'P 1'
#
loop_
_entity.id
_entity.type
_entity.pdbx_description
1 polymer ?
#
loop_
_entity_poly.entity_id
_entity_poly.type
_entity_poly.pdbx_seq_one_letter_code
_entity_poly.pdbx_strand_id
1 'polypeptide(L)' 'DYTEIQRGRTKFFCIHYRRPRLKAPNDESKENPLQPSPAEKVSPEMAEKLALLEKLGITLDDLEKLFKSR' A
#
# COMPACT_ATOMS: atom_id res chain seq x y z
N ASP A 1 6.52 0.02 -31.00
CA ASP A 1 6.69 0.65 -32.33
C ASP A 1 7.42 -0.29 -33.27
N TYR A 2 7.27 -0.15 -34.58
CA TYR A 2 8.05 -0.91 -35.55
C TYR A 2 8.33 -0.09 -36.81
N THR A 3 9.35 -0.46 -37.56
CA THR A 3 9.58 0.06 -38.91
C THR A 3 9.40 -1.06 -39.92
N GLU A 4 8.63 -0.78 -40.97
CA GLU A 4 8.43 -1.69 -42.09
C GLU A 4 9.37 -1.31 -43.23
N ILE A 5 10.05 -2.31 -43.79
CA ILE A 5 10.92 -2.14 -44.96
C ILE A 5 10.49 -3.15 -46.02
N GLN A 6 10.12 -2.65 -47.20
CA GLN A 6 9.79 -3.51 -48.34
C GLN A 6 11.01 -3.68 -49.24
N ARG A 7 11.41 -4.93 -49.49
CA ARG A 7 12.47 -5.29 -50.44
C ARG A 7 11.90 -6.23 -51.49
N GLY A 8 11.58 -5.65 -52.65
CA GLY A 8 10.87 -6.36 -53.72
C GLY A 8 9.48 -6.82 -53.27
N ARG A 9 9.23 -8.13 -53.29
CA ARG A 9 7.96 -8.73 -52.84
C ARG A 9 7.94 -9.10 -51.35
N THR A 10 9.06 -8.95 -50.65
CA THR A 10 9.18 -9.33 -49.24
C THR A 10 9.10 -8.09 -48.35
N LYS A 11 8.36 -8.20 -47.23
CA LYS A 11 8.22 -7.16 -46.21
C LYS A 11 8.92 -7.57 -44.93
N PHE A 12 9.75 -6.70 -44.39
CA PHE A 12 10.45 -6.89 -43.13
C PHE A 12 9.88 -5.95 -42.08
N PHE A 13 9.67 -6.48 -40.88
CA PHE A 13 9.23 -5.70 -39.73
C PHE A 13 10.33 -5.69 -38.67
N CYS A 14 10.87 -4.51 -38.39
CA CYS A 14 11.81 -4.32 -37.29
C CYS A 14 11.04 -3.80 -36.07
N ILE A 15 10.83 -4.68 -35.08
CA ILE A 15 10.06 -4.36 -33.89
C ILE A 15 10.95 -3.61 -32.89
N HIS A 16 10.58 -2.37 -32.60
CA HIS A 16 11.23 -1.56 -31.57
C HIS A 16 10.50 -1.76 -30.24
N TYR A 17 11.12 -2.57 -29.38
CA TYR A 17 10.76 -2.68 -27.97
C TYR A 17 11.31 -1.47 -27.20
N ARG A 18 10.81 -0.28 -27.53
CA ARG A 18 11.08 0.90 -26.71
C ARG A 18 10.39 0.67 -25.38
N ARG A 19 11.17 0.57 -24.31
CA ARG A 19 10.62 0.63 -22.96
C ARG A 19 10.11 2.05 -22.75
N PRO A 20 8.84 2.27 -22.36
CA PRO A 20 8.39 3.59 -21.96
C PRO A 20 9.35 4.08 -20.87
N ARG A 21 9.85 5.31 -21.02
CA ARG A 21 10.69 5.92 -20.00
C ARG A 21 9.80 6.15 -18.78
N LEU A 22 9.89 5.25 -17.80
CA LEU A 22 9.30 5.48 -16.48
C LEU A 22 9.90 6.79 -15.96
N LYS A 23 9.05 7.81 -15.88
CA LYS A 23 9.36 8.98 -15.08
C LYS A 23 9.10 8.56 -13.63
N ALA A 24 10.08 8.77 -12.76
CA ALA A 24 9.81 8.69 -11.33
C ALA A 24 8.68 9.69 -11.02
N PRO A 25 7.62 9.28 -10.30
CA PRO A 25 6.62 10.22 -9.83
C PRO A 25 7.31 11.35 -9.06
N ASN A 26 7.01 12.61 -9.39
CA ASN A 26 7.53 13.77 -8.65
C ASN A 26 6.99 13.82 -7.21
N ASP A 27 5.91 13.10 -6.92
CA ASP A 27 5.30 12.95 -5.59
C ASP A 27 4.71 11.55 -5.46
N GLU A 28 5.16 10.78 -4.46
CA GLU A 28 4.69 9.41 -4.18
C GLU A 28 3.18 9.37 -3.83
N SER A 29 2.66 10.47 -3.27
CA SER A 29 1.28 10.57 -2.77
C SER A 29 0.23 10.90 -3.84
N LYS A 30 0.64 11.20 -5.08
CA LYS A 30 -0.28 11.71 -6.12
C LYS A 30 -0.87 10.61 -7.02
N GLU A 31 -0.23 9.45 -7.08
CA GLU A 31 -0.65 8.34 -7.95
C GLU A 31 -1.21 7.14 -7.17
N ASN A 32 -0.83 6.99 -5.90
CA ASN A 32 -1.43 6.03 -4.98
C ASN A 32 -2.16 6.79 -3.88
N PRO A 33 -3.44 7.18 -4.07
CA PRO A 33 -4.22 7.67 -2.94
C PRO A 33 -4.13 6.62 -1.84
N LEU A 34 -3.51 6.98 -0.71
CA LEU A 34 -3.50 6.15 0.48
C LEU A 34 -4.94 5.71 0.71
N GLN A 35 -5.20 4.41 0.51
CA GLN A 35 -6.48 3.86 0.93
C GLN A 35 -6.62 4.28 2.39
N PRO A 36 -7.77 4.85 2.81
CA PRO A 36 -7.97 5.11 4.22
C PRO A 36 -7.68 3.79 4.92
N SER A 37 -6.63 3.78 5.76
CA SER A 37 -6.33 2.64 6.61
C SER A 37 -7.67 2.23 7.21
N PRO A 38 -8.11 0.96 7.09
CA PRO A 38 -9.38 0.58 7.69
C PRO A 38 -9.27 1.03 9.13
N ALA A 39 -10.03 2.08 9.49
CA ALA A 39 -10.08 2.57 10.85
C ALA A 39 -10.31 1.30 11.66
N GLU A 40 -9.31 0.90 12.45
CA GLU A 40 -9.29 -0.40 13.12
C GLU A 40 -10.66 -0.56 13.72
N LYS A 41 -11.49 -1.38 13.08
CA LYS A 41 -12.82 -1.65 13.57
C LYS A 41 -12.52 -2.54 14.75
N VAL A 42 -12.35 -1.90 15.91
CA VAL A 42 -12.14 -2.55 17.19
C VAL A 42 -13.16 -3.67 17.22
N SER A 43 -12.68 -4.92 17.20
CA SER A 43 -13.58 -6.06 17.15
C SER A 43 -14.54 -5.96 18.35
N PRO A 44 -15.77 -6.48 18.26
CA PRO A 44 -16.70 -6.40 19.39
C PRO A 44 -16.07 -6.99 20.68
N GLU A 45 -15.27 -8.04 20.55
CA GLU A 45 -14.48 -8.62 21.64
C GLU A 45 -13.45 -7.65 22.23
N MET A 46 -12.80 -6.83 21.40
CA MET A 46 -11.84 -5.83 21.88
C MET A 46 -12.56 -4.67 22.57
N ALA A 47 -13.73 -4.26 22.09
CA ALA A 47 -14.54 -3.23 22.73
C ALA A 47 -15.00 -3.64 24.14
N GLU A 48 -15.42 -4.90 24.31
CA GLU A 48 -15.76 -5.45 25.63
C GLU A 48 -14.57 -5.46 26.59
N LYS A 49 -13.38 -5.84 26.11
CA LYS A 49 -12.15 -5.80 26.91
C LYS A 49 -11.81 -4.38 27.34
N LEU A 50 -11.88 -3.41 26.43
CA LEU A 50 -11.63 -2.00 26.74
C LEU A 50 -12.63 -1.46 27.79
N ALA A 51 -13.91 -1.79 27.66
CA ALA A 51 -14.93 -1.39 28.62
C ALA A 51 -14.73 -2.02 30.01
N LEU A 52 -14.22 -3.25 30.07
CA LEU A 52 -13.90 -3.92 31.33
C LEU A 52 -12.68 -3.28 32.01
N LEU A 53 -11.64 -2.94 31.24
CA LEU A 53 -10.45 -2.24 31.76
C LEU A 53 -10.81 -0.88 32.35
N GLU A 54 -11.70 -0.13 31.68
CA GLU A 54 -12.21 1.16 32.17
C GLU A 54 -12.99 0.99 33.50
N LYS A 55 -13.87 -0.01 33.59
CA LYS A 55 -14.61 -0.33 34.83
C LYS A 55 -13.70 -0.70 36.00
N LEU A 56 -12.57 -1.33 35.71
CA LEU A 56 -11.58 -1.72 36.72
C LEU A 56 -10.61 -0.57 37.07
N GLY A 57 -10.73 0.59 36.40
CA GLY A 57 -9.83 1.73 36.60
C GLY A 57 -8.40 1.46 36.14
N ILE A 58 -8.20 0.51 35.22
CA ILE A 58 -6.89 0.17 34.68
C ILE A 58 -6.52 1.21 33.63
N THR A 59 -5.43 1.93 33.87
CA THR A 59 -4.97 2.98 32.95
C THR A 59 -4.10 2.40 31.82
N LEU A 60 -3.97 3.15 30.72
CA LEU A 60 -3.04 2.77 29.64
C LEU A 60 -1.60 2.62 30.15
N ASP A 61 -1.18 3.44 31.11
CA ASP A 61 0.14 3.35 31.74
C ASP A 61 0.37 2.02 32.46
N ASP A 62 -0.68 1.44 33.06
CA ASP A 62 -0.58 0.15 33.75
C ASP A 62 -0.42 -1.00 32.76
N LEU A 63 -1.09 -0.92 31.61
CA LEU A 63 -0.89 -1.85 30.49
C LEU A 63 0.53 -1.70 29.93
N GLU A 64 1.01 -0.47 29.72
CA GLU A 64 2.38 -0.23 29.25
C GLU A 64 3.43 -0.82 30.20
N LYS A 65 3.26 -0.64 31.52
CA LYS A 65 4.16 -1.25 32.52
C LYS A 65 4.15 -2.78 32.42
N LEU A 66 2.97 -3.39 32.22
CA LEU A 66 2.81 -4.83 32.07
C LEU A 66 3.53 -5.38 30.82
N PHE A 67 3.52 -4.64 29.71
CA PHE A 67 4.19 -5.05 28.47
C PHE A 67 5.69 -4.73 28.47
N LYS A 68 6.13 -3.67 29.17
CA LYS A 68 7.54 -3.26 29.29
C LYS A 68 8.32 -4.06 30.34
N SER A 69 7.65 -4.78 31.23
CA SER A 69 8.30 -5.60 32.27
C SER A 69 8.72 -7.00 31.78
N ARG A 70 8.87 -7.21 30.46
CA ARG A 70 9.25 -8.49 29.86
C ARG A 70 10.60 -8.40 29.15
#